data_AF-A0A6N7MDZ5-F1
#
_entry.id   AF-A0A6N7MDZ5-F1
#
_cell.length_a   1.000
_cell.length_b   1.000
_cell.length_c   1.000
_cell.angle_alpha   90.00
_cell.angle_beta   90.00
_cell.angle_gamma   90.00
#
_symmetry.space_group_name_H-M   'P 1'
#
loop_
_entity.id
_entity.type
_entity.pdbx_description
1 polymer ?
#
loop_
_entity_poly.entity_id
_entity_poly.type
_entity_poly.pdbx_seq_one_letter_code
_entity_poly.pdbx_strand_id
1 'polypeptide(L)'
;MRKERSIINRRDFLRASAAGAGAFYLSGESLAESCSASREELLPRRVLGKTGEKLSIIGLGGMVISGLEQAEANAVVARSVEKGINYFDVSPEYGDSELKL
;
A
#
# COMPACT_ATOMS: atom_id res chain seq x y z
N MET A 1 4.58 -37.00 40.35
CA MET A 1 3.97 -37.20 39.02
C MET A 1 4.81 -36.47 37.98
N ARG A 2 5.61 -37.18 37.18
CA ARG A 2 6.38 -36.56 36.08
C ARG A 2 5.40 -36.26 34.94
N LYS A 3 5.24 -34.98 34.57
CA LYS A 3 4.51 -34.59 33.35
C LYS A 3 5.37 -34.95 32.16
N GLU A 4 4.95 -35.94 31.39
CA GLU A 4 5.50 -36.24 30.06
C GLU A 4 5.22 -35.04 29.15
N ARG A 5 6.28 -34.38 28.67
CA ARG A 5 6.16 -33.40 27.59
C ARG A 5 6.03 -34.19 26.30
N SER A 6 4.84 -34.19 25.69
CA SER A 6 4.63 -34.71 24.34
C SER A 6 5.48 -33.91 23.36
N ILE A 7 6.64 -34.45 22.96
CA ILE A 7 7.50 -33.87 21.93
C ILE A 7 6.88 -34.24 20.58
N ILE A 8 6.30 -33.26 19.89
CA ILE A 8 5.77 -33.42 18.53
C ILE A 8 6.91 -33.84 17.61
N ASN A 9 6.79 -34.99 16.95
CA ASN A 9 7.79 -35.42 15.97
C ASN A 9 7.58 -34.71 14.63
N ARG A 10 8.67 -34.56 13.86
CA ARG A 10 8.62 -34.02 12.48
C ARG A 10 7.55 -34.67 11.60
N ARG A 11 7.28 -35.96 11.82
CA ARG A 11 6.29 -36.75 11.07
C ARG A 11 4.86 -36.35 11.44
N ASP A 12 4.62 -36.08 12.72
CA ASP A 12 3.32 -35.64 13.22
C ASP A 12 3.02 -34.24 12.71
N PHE A 13 4.04 -33.38 12.64
CA PHE A 13 3.95 -32.06 12.02
C PHE A 13 3.62 -32.15 10.51
N LEU A 14 4.31 -33.01 9.75
CA LEU A 14 4.05 -33.20 8.32
C LEU A 14 2.65 -33.78 8.05
N ARG A 15 2.16 -34.67 8.92
CA ARG A 15 0.79 -35.21 8.82
C ARG A 15 -0.26 -34.16 9.13
N ALA A 16 -0.05 -33.35 10.17
CA ALA A 16 -0.97 -32.28 10.54
C ALA A 16 -1.07 -31.20 9.44
N SER A 17 0.06 -30.80 8.86
CA SER A 17 0.10 -29.82 7.76
C SER A 17 -0.51 -30.35 6.47
N ALA A 18 -0.24 -31.60 6.10
CA ALA A 18 -0.87 -32.22 4.92
C ALA A 18 -2.41 -32.37 5.08
N ALA A 19 -2.88 -32.74 6.26
CA ALA A 19 -4.32 -32.83 6.55
C ALA A 19 -4.99 -31.45 6.50
N GLY A 20 -4.34 -30.41 7.04
CA GLY A 20 -4.83 -29.03 6.98
C GLY A 20 -4.92 -28.49 5.54
N ALA A 21 -3.91 -28.75 4.71
CA ALA A 21 -3.91 -28.34 3.30
C ALA A 21 -4.99 -29.07 2.48
N GLY A 22 -5.20 -30.37 2.73
CA GLY A 22 -6.26 -31.14 2.07
C GLY A 22 -7.66 -30.68 2.45
N ALA A 23 -7.90 -30.39 3.74
CA ALA A 23 -9.17 -29.83 4.20
C ALA A 23 -9.45 -28.45 3.61
N PHE A 24 -8.41 -27.60 3.49
CA PHE A 24 -8.52 -26.28 2.86
C PHE A 24 -8.78 -26.36 1.35
N TYR A 25 -8.18 -27.32 0.65
CA TYR A 25 -8.45 -27.56 -0.77
C TYR A 25 -9.89 -28.03 -1.01
N LEU A 26 -10.42 -28.87 -0.11
CA LEU A 26 -11.80 -29.36 -0.19
C LEU A 26 -12.86 -28.35 0.25
N SER A 27 -12.50 -27.37 1.09
CA SER A 27 -13.42 -26.31 1.51
C SER A 27 -13.72 -25.30 0.40
N GLY A 28 -13.05 -25.40 -0.75
CA GLY A 28 -13.38 -24.63 -1.95
C GLY A 28 -13.17 -23.13 -1.82
N GLU A 29 -12.55 -22.67 -0.72
CA GLU A 29 -12.24 -21.26 -0.53
C GLU A 29 -11.05 -20.88 -1.42
N SER A 30 -11.38 -20.12 -2.45
CA SER A 30 -10.45 -19.43 -3.33
C SER A 30 -9.63 -18.41 -2.53
N LEU A 31 -8.31 -18.63 -2.40
CA LEU A 31 -7.35 -17.58 -2.01
C LEU A 31 -7.24 -16.46 -3.07
N ALA A 32 -7.85 -16.64 -4.23
CA ALA A 32 -7.77 -15.69 -5.35
C ALA A 32 -8.82 -14.57 -5.25
N GLU A 33 -9.73 -14.63 -4.27
CA GLU A 33 -10.83 -13.67 -4.07
C GLU A 33 -10.36 -12.38 -3.36
N SER A 34 -9.30 -11.72 -3.85
CA SER A 34 -8.90 -10.40 -3.32
C SER A 34 -8.31 -9.44 -4.34
N CYS A 35 -8.31 -9.78 -5.63
CA CYS A 35 -7.89 -8.83 -6.67
C CYS A 35 -9.00 -8.63 -7.71
N SER A 36 -10.18 -8.19 -7.28
CA SER A 36 -11.13 -7.54 -8.19
C SER A 36 -10.69 -6.08 -8.37
N ALA A 37 -9.69 -5.86 -9.22
CA ALA A 37 -9.29 -4.51 -9.63
C ALA A 37 -10.42 -3.89 -10.48
N SER A 38 -11.41 -3.30 -9.80
CA SER A 38 -12.43 -2.48 -10.43
C SER A 38 -11.78 -1.17 -10.85
N ARG A 39 -11.76 -0.92 -12.17
CA ARG A 39 -11.61 0.36 -12.88
C ARG A 39 -11.23 1.55 -11.97
N GLU A 40 -9.93 1.86 -11.91
CA GLU A 40 -9.28 2.90 -11.07
C GLU A 40 -9.14 2.55 -9.57
N GLU A 41 -8.27 1.59 -9.25
CA GLU A 41 -7.66 1.57 -7.92
C GLU A 41 -6.75 2.81 -7.79
N LEU A 42 -7.33 3.92 -7.34
CA LEU A 42 -6.60 5.07 -6.83
C LEU A 42 -5.51 4.57 -5.86
N LEU A 43 -4.36 5.25 -5.85
CA LEU A 43 -3.23 4.87 -5.00
C LEU A 43 -3.68 4.49 -3.58
N PRO A 44 -3.23 3.33 -3.05
CA PRO A 44 -3.53 2.93 -1.69
C PRO A 44 -3.22 4.06 -0.71
N ARG A 45 -4.04 4.20 0.34
CA ARG A 45 -3.87 5.27 1.35
C ARG A 45 -3.58 4.70 2.72
N ARG A 46 -2.76 5.41 3.51
CA ARG A 46 -2.40 5.06 4.89
C ARG A 46 -2.57 6.26 5.80
N VAL A 47 -2.84 6.00 7.07
CA VAL A 47 -2.94 7.05 8.10
C VAL A 47 -1.55 7.62 8.38
N LEU A 48 -1.41 8.94 8.33
CA LEU A 48 -0.16 9.63 8.69
C LEU A 48 0.00 9.68 10.22
N GLY A 49 0.67 8.68 10.77
CA GLY A 49 0.98 8.62 12.21
C GLY A 49 -0.26 8.77 13.09
N LYS A 50 -0.27 9.78 13.96
CA LYS A 50 -1.38 10.08 14.89
C LYS A 50 -2.34 11.17 14.38
N THR A 51 -2.11 11.70 13.19
CA THR A 51 -2.91 12.82 12.65
C THR A 51 -4.33 12.41 12.27
N GLY A 52 -4.54 11.12 11.94
CA GLY A 52 -5.80 10.61 11.41
C GLY A 52 -5.97 10.81 9.90
N GLU A 53 -5.12 11.62 9.26
CA GLU A 53 -5.20 11.90 7.82
C GLU A 53 -4.80 10.70 6.97
N LYS A 54 -5.60 10.37 5.96
CA LYS A 54 -5.32 9.27 5.02
C LYS A 54 -4.64 9.79 3.76
N LEU A 55 -3.34 9.61 3.69
CA LEU A 55 -2.52 10.03 2.56
C LEU A 55 -2.24 8.87 1.61
N SER A 56 -2.12 9.16 0.31
CA SER A 56 -1.63 8.24 -0.71
C SER A 56 -0.24 7.75 -0.32
N ILE A 57 0.04 6.47 -0.57
CA ILE A 57 1.36 5.87 -0.27
C ILE A 57 2.51 6.50 -1.08
N ILE A 58 2.19 7.30 -2.09
CA ILE A 58 3.11 8.12 -2.89
C ILE A 58 2.63 9.58 -2.81
N GLY A 59 3.55 10.52 -2.60
CA GLY A 59 3.32 11.96 -2.68
C GLY A 59 4.08 12.61 -3.84
N LEU A 60 3.71 13.84 -4.20
CA LEU A 60 4.43 14.66 -5.17
C LEU A 60 5.33 15.66 -4.43
N GLY A 61 6.64 15.59 -4.65
CA GLY A 61 7.59 16.59 -4.15
C GLY A 61 7.66 17.81 -5.06
N GLY A 62 7.52 19.01 -4.50
CA GLY A 62 7.44 20.28 -5.22
C GLY A 62 8.72 20.69 -5.94
N MET A 63 9.88 20.15 -5.54
CA MET A 63 11.15 20.39 -6.24
C MET A 63 11.08 20.04 -7.74
N VAL A 64 10.27 19.05 -8.12
CA VAL A 64 10.15 18.59 -9.53
C VAL A 64 9.45 19.59 -10.44
N ILE A 65 8.67 20.53 -9.89
CA ILE A 65 7.98 21.58 -10.66
C ILE A 65 8.69 22.95 -10.57
N SER A 66 9.78 23.02 -9.80
CA SER A 66 10.60 24.23 -9.68
C SER A 66 11.19 24.58 -11.05
N GLY A 67 11.09 25.85 -11.45
CA GLY A 67 11.57 26.33 -12.74
C GLY A 67 10.76 25.92 -13.98
N LEU A 68 9.71 25.10 -13.85
CA LEU A 68 8.80 24.80 -14.97
C LEU A 68 7.90 25.99 -15.31
N GLU A 69 7.45 26.10 -16.56
CA GLU A 69 6.37 27.04 -16.88
C GLU A 69 5.07 26.64 -16.15
N GLN A 70 4.23 27.62 -15.78
CA GLN A 70 3.01 27.33 -15.00
C GLN A 70 2.11 26.28 -15.67
N ALA A 71 2.00 26.31 -17.00
CA ALA A 71 1.22 25.34 -17.74
C ALA A 71 1.74 23.89 -17.59
N GLU A 72 3.06 23.72 -17.50
CA GLU A 72 3.68 22.42 -17.32
C GLU A 72 3.53 21.93 -15.87
N ALA A 73 3.73 22.83 -14.89
CA ALA A 73 3.48 22.56 -13.48
C ALA A 73 2.01 22.12 -13.26
N ASN A 74 1.05 22.84 -13.83
CA ASN A 74 -0.36 22.49 -13.80
C ASN A 74 -0.61 21.09 -14.37
N ALA A 75 0.02 20.76 -15.50
CA ALA A 75 -0.13 19.44 -16.11
C ALA A 75 0.45 18.32 -15.24
N VAL A 76 1.57 18.54 -14.55
CA VAL A 76 2.16 17.58 -13.60
C VAL A 76 1.24 17.37 -12.39
N VAL A 77 0.73 18.45 -11.81
CA VAL A 77 -0.18 18.40 -10.66
C VAL A 77 -1.49 17.72 -11.04
N ALA A 78 -2.11 18.10 -12.16
CA ALA A 78 -3.35 17.49 -12.64
C ALA A 78 -3.21 15.98 -12.83
N ARG A 79 -2.16 15.52 -13.52
CA ARG A 79 -1.89 14.09 -13.70
C ARG A 79 -1.64 13.36 -12.37
N SER A 80 -1.06 14.04 -11.38
CA SER A 80 -0.80 13.46 -10.06
C SER A 80 -2.12 13.23 -9.31
N VAL A 81 -3.01 14.22 -9.36
CA VAL A 81 -4.36 14.14 -8.79
C VAL A 81 -5.20 13.06 -9.48
N GLU A 82 -5.19 13.00 -10.81
CA GLU A 82 -5.87 11.97 -11.61
C GLU A 82 -5.40 10.55 -11.23
N LYS A 83 -4.12 10.38 -10.89
CA LYS A 83 -3.55 9.12 -10.42
C LYS A 83 -3.84 8.82 -8.94
N GLY A 84 -4.53 9.71 -8.23
CA GLY A 84 -4.94 9.52 -6.85
C GLY A 84 -3.92 9.96 -5.80
N ILE A 85 -2.91 10.76 -6.17
CA ILE A 85 -2.02 11.43 -5.21
C ILE A 85 -2.80 12.51 -4.46
N ASN A 86 -2.74 12.51 -3.13
CA ASN A 86 -3.34 13.55 -2.29
C ASN A 86 -2.37 14.17 -1.27
N TYR A 87 -1.07 13.90 -1.42
CA TYR A 87 -0.03 14.47 -0.58
C TYR A 87 1.02 15.18 -1.44
N PHE A 88 1.27 16.45 -1.14
CA PHE A 88 2.17 17.34 -1.86
C PHE A 88 3.14 17.95 -0.84
N ASP A 89 4.42 17.84 -1.12
CA ASP A 89 5.49 18.36 -0.28
C ASP A 89 6.09 19.60 -0.92
N VAL A 90 6.21 20.69 -0.17
CA VAL A 90 6.72 21.97 -0.68
C VAL A 90 7.52 22.69 0.41
N SER A 91 8.46 23.53 0.00
CA SER A 91 9.29 24.34 0.89
C SER A 91 9.63 25.66 0.20
N PRO A 92 9.78 26.78 0.95
CA PRO A 92 10.33 28.02 0.41
C PRO A 92 11.73 27.86 -0.20
N GLU A 93 12.48 26.81 0.18
CA GLU A 93 13.80 26.52 -0.38
C GLU A 93 13.73 25.78 -1.74
N TYR A 94 12.54 25.30 -2.16
CA TYR A 94 12.36 24.58 -3.43
C TYR A 94 12.12 25.55 -4.60
N GLY A 95 12.89 26.63 -4.65
CA GLY A 95 12.79 27.67 -5.68
C GLY A 95 11.40 28.30 -5.72
N ASP A 96 10.76 28.28 -6.89
CA ASP A 96 9.44 28.88 -7.12
C ASP A 96 8.27 27.89 -7.05
N SER A 97 8.50 26.68 -6.53
CA SER A 97 7.48 25.63 -6.49
C SER A 97 6.26 25.96 -5.61
N GLU A 98 6.44 26.71 -4.52
CA GLU A 98 5.34 27.17 -3.65
C GLU A 98 4.34 28.06 -4.38
N LEU A 99 4.81 28.86 -5.35
CA LEU A 99 3.95 29.76 -6.13
C LEU A 99 3.19 29.04 -7.25
N LYS A 100 3.57 27.79 -7.56
CA LYS A 100 3.07 27.03 -8.72
C LYS A 100 2.08 25.92 -8.36
N LEU A 101 2.03 25.51 -7.09
CA LEU A 101 1.07 24.54 -6.54
C LEU A 101 -0.28 25.21 -6.23
#